data_AF-A0AAW3WLE7-F1
#
_entry.id   AF-A0AAW3WLE7-F1
#
_cell.length_a   1.000
_cell.length_b   1.000
_cell.length_c   1.000
_cell.angle_alpha   90.00
_cell.angle_beta   90.00
_cell.angle_gamma   90.00
#
_symmetry.space_group_name_H-M   'P 1'
#
loop_
_entity.id
_entity.type
_entity.pdbx_description
1 polymer ?
#
loop_
_entity_poly.entity_id
_entity_poly.type
_entity_poly.pdbx_seq_one_letter_code
_entity_poly.pdbx_strand_id
1 'polypeptide(L)'
;MTIKNIYQLECVPDFRVEGVSEIDYAATYDDAQCKLISVLEAINFLGVAVTNATSKAKFDKDEINSLGGTISSLSEIAIMVNGIAESSNYFLGIKNGSGHDANH
;
A
#
# COMPACT_ATOMS: atom_id res chain seq x y z
N MET A 1 3.58 -22.46 -4.80
CA MET A 1 3.43 -21.16 -5.47
C MET A 1 4.51 -20.25 -4.90
N THR A 2 5.39 -19.69 -5.72
CA THR A 2 6.50 -18.83 -5.24
C THR A 2 6.17 -17.39 -5.60
N ILE A 3 5.95 -16.55 -4.60
CA ILE A 3 5.68 -15.13 -4.80
C ILE A 3 7.01 -14.44 -5.09
N LYS A 4 7.09 -13.73 -6.22
CA LYS A 4 8.30 -13.00 -6.64
C LYS A 4 8.29 -11.56 -6.13
N ASN A 5 7.11 -10.96 -6.01
CA ASN A 5 6.89 -9.61 -5.51
C ASN A 5 5.63 -9.56 -4.62
N ILE A 6 5.65 -8.76 -3.56
CA ILE A 6 4.57 -8.66 -2.56
C ILE A 6 3.21 -8.30 -3.18
N TYR A 7 3.17 -7.46 -4.23
CA TYR A 7 1.93 -7.08 -4.91
C TYR A 7 1.19 -8.22 -5.63
N GLN A 8 1.84 -9.39 -5.78
CA GLN A 8 1.22 -10.57 -6.39
C GLN A 8 0.34 -11.35 -5.40
N LEU A 9 0.34 -10.94 -4.13
CA LEU A 9 -0.56 -11.49 -3.11
C LEU A 9 -1.98 -10.95 -3.29
N GLU A 10 -2.96 -11.82 -3.09
CA GLU A 10 -4.35 -11.40 -2.92
C GLU A 10 -4.41 -10.46 -1.71
N CYS A 11 -4.71 -9.19 -1.97
CA CYS A 11 -4.52 -8.12 -0.99
C CYS A 11 -5.63 -8.11 0.07
N VAL A 12 -6.86 -8.40 -0.34
CA VAL A 12 -8.03 -8.44 0.55
C VAL A 12 -8.93 -9.60 0.12
N PRO A 13 -9.40 -10.45 1.05
CA PRO A 13 -10.31 -11.55 0.72
C PRO A 13 -11.68 -11.05 0.25
N ASP A 14 -12.28 -11.77 -0.69
CA ASP A 14 -13.65 -11.55 -1.17
C ASP A 14 -14.68 -12.12 -0.18
N PHE A 15 -15.58 -11.28 0.33
CA PHE A 15 -16.64 -11.67 1.27
C PHE A 15 -17.62 -12.71 0.72
N ARG A 16 -17.65 -12.90 -0.60
CA ARG A 16 -18.51 -13.90 -1.26
C ARG A 16 -17.96 -15.32 -1.14
N VAL A 17 -16.70 -15.48 -0.71
CA VAL A 17 -16.08 -16.79 -0.49
C VAL A 17 -16.50 -17.33 0.89
N GLU A 18 -16.91 -18.61 0.95
CA GLU A 18 -17.29 -19.25 2.21
C GLU A 18 -16.16 -19.18 3.26
N GLY A 19 -16.53 -18.78 4.49
CA GLY A 19 -15.59 -18.66 5.60
C GLY A 19 -14.95 -17.27 5.78
N VAL A 20 -15.23 -16.30 4.89
CA VAL A 20 -14.80 -14.90 5.05
C VAL A 20 -15.93 -14.10 5.70
N SER A 21 -15.94 -14.01 7.04
CA SER A 21 -16.93 -13.20 7.77
C SER A 21 -16.47 -11.74 7.95
N GLU A 22 -17.44 -10.82 7.92
CA GLU A 22 -17.40 -9.45 8.47
C GLU A 22 -16.15 -8.60 8.21
N ILE A 23 -15.66 -8.55 6.97
CA ILE A 23 -14.67 -7.52 6.60
C ILE A 23 -15.39 -6.17 6.49
N ASP A 24 -14.93 -5.20 7.27
CA ASP A 24 -15.26 -3.80 7.10
C ASP A 24 -14.36 -3.20 6.02
N TYR A 25 -14.83 -3.29 4.78
CA TYR A 25 -14.13 -2.77 3.62
C TYR A 25 -13.98 -1.24 3.63
N ALA A 26 -14.89 -0.51 4.30
CA ALA A 26 -14.78 0.95 4.40
C ALA A 26 -13.64 1.33 5.35
N ALA A 27 -13.62 0.76 6.56
CA ALA A 27 -12.54 0.99 7.51
C ALA A 27 -11.17 0.53 6.97
N THR A 28 -11.15 -0.60 6.25
CA THR A 28 -9.92 -1.12 5.63
C THR A 28 -9.41 -0.19 4.53
N TYR A 29 -10.31 0.34 3.70
CA TYR A 29 -9.96 1.32 2.67
C TYR A 29 -9.37 2.60 3.29
N ASP A 30 -10.05 3.19 4.27
CA ASP A 30 -9.63 4.45 4.89
C ASP A 30 -8.26 4.30 5.58
N ASP A 31 -8.07 3.22 6.35
CA ASP A 31 -6.80 2.92 7.02
C ASP A 31 -5.67 2.67 6.02
N ALA A 32 -5.93 1.92 4.94
CA ALA A 32 -4.96 1.69 3.87
C ALA A 32 -4.59 3.00 3.15
N GLN A 33 -5.54 3.88 2.86
CA GLN A 33 -5.26 5.19 2.26
C GLN A 33 -4.41 6.07 3.18
N CYS A 34 -4.74 6.16 4.47
CA CYS A 34 -3.92 6.91 5.43
C CYS A 34 -2.48 6.38 5.49
N LYS A 35 -2.30 5.06 5.57
CA LYS A 35 -0.98 4.42 5.59
C LYS A 35 -0.23 4.61 4.28
N LEU A 36 -0.91 4.56 3.14
CA LEU A 36 -0.30 4.80 1.83
C LEU A 36 0.30 6.20 1.77
N ILE A 37 -0.45 7.22 2.22
CA ILE A 37 0.04 8.60 2.30
C ILE A 37 1.29 8.68 3.17
N SER A 38 1.27 8.11 4.38
CA SER A 38 2.43 8.12 5.27
C SER A 38 3.67 7.43 4.68
N VAL A 39 3.49 6.32 3.95
CA VAL A 39 4.59 5.63 3.28
C VAL A 39 5.16 6.47 2.13
N LEU A 40 4.30 7.11 1.34
CA LEU A 40 4.73 8.01 0.25
C LEU A 40 5.48 9.23 0.79
N GLU A 41 5.05 9.81 1.91
CA GLU A 41 5.76 10.88 2.61
C GLU A 41 7.14 10.42 3.09
N ALA A 42 7.23 9.21 3.66
CA ALA A 42 8.51 8.64 4.09
C ALA A 42 9.47 8.41 2.90
N ILE A 43 8.96 7.89 1.77
CA ILE A 43 9.73 7.75 0.53
C ILE A 43 10.27 9.11 0.07
N ASN A 44 9.42 10.13 0.04
CA ASN A 44 9.83 11.48 -0.36
C ASN A 44 10.90 12.05 0.58
N PHE A 45 10.70 11.93 1.90
CA PHE A 45 11.67 12.36 2.90
C PHE A 45 13.04 11.70 2.70
N LEU A 46 13.07 10.39 2.47
CA LEU A 46 14.30 9.65 2.21
C LEU A 46 14.93 10.03 0.87
N GLY A 47 14.13 10.29 -0.16
CA GLY A 47 14.63 10.78 -1.46
C GLY A 47 15.32 12.14 -1.35
N VAL A 48 14.77 13.05 -0.53
CA VAL A 48 15.43 14.31 -0.17
C VAL A 48 16.72 14.06 0.61
N ALA A 49 16.72 13.11 1.56
CA ALA A 49 17.92 12.74 2.30
C ALA A 49 19.04 12.21 1.39
N VAL A 50 18.72 11.35 0.40
CA VAL A 50 19.66 10.89 -0.64
C VAL A 50 20.24 12.08 -1.41
N THR A 51 19.37 12.99 -1.87
CA THR A 51 19.80 14.18 -2.62
C THR A 51 20.79 15.02 -1.81
N ASN A 52 20.47 15.29 -0.53
CA ASN A 52 21.34 16.05 0.38
C ASN A 52 22.65 15.32 0.71
N ALA A 53 22.63 14.00 0.80
CA ALA A 53 23.83 13.20 1.06
C ALA A 53 24.78 13.20 -0.15
N THR A 54 24.25 13.15 -1.37
CA THR A 54 25.05 13.19 -2.61
C THR A 54 25.58 14.57 -2.97
N SER A 55 24.97 15.66 -2.50
CA SER A 55 25.45 17.03 -2.75
C SER A 55 26.73 17.41 -1.98
N LYS A 56 27.19 16.55 -1.06
CA LYS A 56 28.43 16.76 -0.29
C LYS A 56 29.67 16.50 -1.18
N ALA A 57 30.73 17.30 -1.00
CA ALA A 57 31.98 17.18 -1.80
C ALA A 57 32.65 15.79 -1.71
N LYS A 58 32.43 15.07 -0.61
CA LYS A 58 32.63 13.63 -0.47
C LYS A 58 31.36 13.05 0.14
N PHE A 59 30.75 12.08 -0.52
CA PHE A 59 29.55 11.40 -0.04
C PHE A 59 29.87 9.98 0.40
N ASP A 60 29.14 9.50 1.40
CA ASP A 60 29.23 8.14 1.91
C ASP A 60 28.39 7.19 1.04
N LYS A 61 29.04 6.27 0.35
CA LYS A 61 28.36 5.31 -0.53
C LYS A 61 27.50 4.32 0.24
N ASP A 62 27.88 3.97 1.46
CA ASP A 62 27.14 3.01 2.28
C ASP A 62 25.86 3.66 2.82
N GLU A 63 25.93 4.95 3.19
CA GLU A 63 24.76 5.77 3.53
C GLU A 63 23.76 5.82 2.35
N ILE A 64 24.23 6.11 1.14
CA ILE A 64 23.37 6.17 -0.06
C ILE A 64 22.74 4.81 -0.38
N ASN A 65 23.52 3.73 -0.32
CA ASN A 65 23.02 2.39 -0.58
C ASN A 65 21.96 1.97 0.46
N SER A 66 22.18 2.31 1.73
CA SER A 66 21.23 2.06 2.82
C SER A 66 19.91 2.81 2.62
N LEU A 67 19.99 4.11 2.30
CA LEU A 67 18.81 4.94 1.99
C LEU A 67 18.06 4.41 0.77
N GLY A 68 18.77 4.07 -0.31
CA GLY A 68 18.20 3.51 -1.53
C GLY A 68 17.48 2.17 -1.28
N GLY A 69 18.09 1.28 -0.49
CA GLY A 69 17.46 0.01 -0.10
C GLY A 69 16.18 0.20 0.72
N THR A 70 16.18 1.20 1.62
CA THR A 70 15.00 1.55 2.42
C THR A 70 13.88 2.12 1.55
N ILE A 71 14.20 3.02 0.62
CA ILE A 71 13.25 3.57 -0.37
C ILE A 71 12.64 2.44 -1.21
N SER A 72 13.45 1.49 -1.68
CA SER A 72 12.97 0.34 -2.46
C SER A 72 11.97 -0.49 -1.66
N SER A 73 12.28 -0.79 -0.39
CA SER A 73 11.41 -1.57 0.49
C SER A 73 10.08 -0.84 0.77
N LEU A 74 10.14 0.47 1.06
CA LEU A 74 8.95 1.28 1.27
C LEU A 74 8.10 1.40 0.00
N SER A 75 8.73 1.41 -1.18
CA SER A 75 8.01 1.44 -2.45
C SER A 75 7.21 0.17 -2.69
N GLU A 76 7.76 -1.01 -2.34
CA GLU A 76 7.02 -2.28 -2.38
C GLU A 76 5.84 -2.28 -1.39
N ILE A 77 6.03 -1.75 -0.18
CA ILE A 77 4.96 -1.59 0.81
C ILE A 77 3.87 -0.65 0.28
N ALA A 78 4.24 0.48 -0.34
CA ALA A 78 3.28 1.43 -0.91
C ALA A 78 2.40 0.75 -1.98
N ILE A 79 3.01 -0.05 -2.87
CA ILE A 79 2.26 -0.79 -3.90
C ILE A 79 1.29 -1.79 -3.25
N MET A 80 1.72 -2.50 -2.21
CA MET A 80 0.87 -3.46 -1.50
C MET A 80 -0.32 -2.77 -0.82
N VAL A 81 -0.06 -1.69 -0.07
CA VAL A 81 -1.10 -0.95 0.66
C VAL A 81 -2.09 -0.30 -0.32
N ASN A 82 -1.61 0.20 -1.47
CA ASN A 82 -2.49 0.65 -2.54
C ASN A 82 -3.37 -0.48 -3.08
N GLY A 83 -2.82 -1.68 -3.28
CA GLY A 83 -3.58 -2.87 -3.66
C GLY A 83 -4.67 -3.24 -2.64
N ILE A 84 -4.38 -3.10 -1.34
CA ILE A 84 -5.36 -3.29 -0.25
C ILE A 84 -6.48 -2.24 -0.33
N ALA A 85 -6.13 -0.97 -0.51
CA ALA A 85 -7.10 0.11 -0.64
C ALA A 85 -8.03 -0.12 -1.84
N GLU A 86 -7.47 -0.34 -3.04
CA GLU A 86 -8.26 -0.56 -4.25
C GLU A 86 -9.16 -1.80 -4.16
N SER A 87 -8.64 -2.91 -3.62
CA SER A 87 -9.44 -4.13 -3.42
C SER A 87 -10.57 -3.89 -2.43
N SER A 88 -10.31 -3.18 -1.33
CA SER A 88 -11.32 -2.84 -0.32
C SER A 88 -12.40 -1.94 -0.91
N ASN A 89 -12.03 -0.90 -1.65
CA ASN A 89 -12.97 0.00 -2.31
C ASN A 89 -13.84 -0.74 -3.33
N TYR A 90 -13.24 -1.65 -4.11
CA TYR A 90 -13.97 -2.50 -5.05
C TYR A 90 -15.01 -3.37 -4.34
N PHE A 91 -14.63 -4.11 -3.29
CA PHE A 91 -15.56 -4.96 -2.55
C PHE A 91 -16.60 -4.16 -1.78
N LEU A 92 -16.26 -2.97 -1.28
CA LEU A 92 -17.22 -2.03 -0.69
C LEU A 92 -18.28 -1.62 -1.72
N GLY A 93 -17.86 -1.26 -2.94
CA GLY A 93 -18.77 -0.91 -4.03
C GLY A 93 -19.70 -2.06 -4.40
N ILE A 94 -19.19 -3.29 -4.47
CA ILE A 94 -20.04 -4.48 -4.67
C ILE A 94 -21.01 -4.64 -3.51
N LYS A 95 -20.53 -4.61 -2.25
CA LYS A 95 -21.35 -4.83 -1.06
C LYS A 95 -22.48 -3.81 -0.97
N ASN A 96 -22.18 -2.53 -1.19
CA ASN A 96 -23.17 -1.44 -1.18
C ASN A 96 -24.13 -1.52 -2.37
N GLY A 97 -23.62 -1.81 -3.58
CA GLY A 97 -24.45 -1.98 -4.78
C GLY A 97 -25.31 -3.26 -4.77
N SER A 98 -24.91 -4.27 -4.00
CA SER A 98 -25.63 -5.54 -3.84
C SER A 98 -26.77 -5.48 -2.82
N GLY A 99 -26.99 -4.36 -2.12
CA GLY A 99 -28.11 -4.23 -1.20
C GLY A 99 -28.32 -2.85 -0.57
N HIS A 100 -28.93 -1.91 -1.32
CA HIS A 100 -29.86 -0.92 -0.74
C HIS A 100 -30.77 -0.23 -1.77
N ASP A 101 -30.35 -0.06 -3.03
CA ASP A 101 -31.09 0.79 -3.99
C ASP A 101 -31.99 0.03 -5.00
N ALA A 102 -32.25 -1.27 -4.79
CA ALA A 102 -33.13 -2.04 -5.67
C ALA A 102 -34.62 -2.00 -5.25
N ASN A 103 -34.98 -1.33 -4.14
CA ASN A 103 -36.34 -1.24 -3.62
C ASN A 103 -36.64 0.15 -3.02
N HIS A 104 -36.60 1.21 -3.84
CA HIS A 104 -37.27 2.48 -3.53
C HIS A 104 -37.84 3.11 -4.79
#